data_AF-A0A535KMQ8-F1
#
_entry.id   AF-A0A535KMQ8-F1
#
_cell.length_a   1.000
_cell.length_b   1.000
_cell.length_c   1.000
_cell.angle_alpha   90.00
_cell.angle_beta   90.00
_cell.angle_gamma   90.00
#
_symmetry.space_group_name_H-M   'P 1'
#
loop_
_entity.id
_entity.type
_entity.pdbx_description
1 polymer ?
#
loop_
_entity_poly.entity_id
_entity_poly.type
_entity_poly.pdbx_seq_one_letter_code
_entity_poly.pdbx_strand_id
1 'polypeptide(L)'
;MLPLVQAERPLLIEGSTELTARPEQASATAQDAVLLICVNYRKPAETQRFVASVLEQSLSSPLHVVVVDNSPAAGNGAVPDSVSADPHVTAFASGKNLGYFGGAAAALADYLLANPLPEWVIVSNPDVYLPDSKVLQRLVEIHKGEEPAVIAPSINTLNSAVDQNPYMRARPSPYRMRLNSWIFSAYPVDMVYQSISWMKHRALDGLTKERPAGTPAFPEKIYAPHGSFIALHRSYFERGGTLEHGAFLFGEEIFVAETARRLGMTVLYEPAVVIQHTERSAARGLWNRDTSRYRRQASRYLARTFF
;
A
#
# COMPACT_ATOMS: atom_id res chain seq x y z
N MET A 1 -71.30 -19.80 -58.46
CA MET A 1 -71.46 -19.11 -57.17
C MET A 1 -70.49 -17.93 -57.13
N LEU A 2 -71.01 -16.71 -57.35
CA LEU A 2 -70.47 -15.45 -56.81
C LEU A 2 -70.66 -15.44 -55.27
N PRO A 3 -70.09 -14.50 -54.46
CA PRO A 3 -69.42 -13.21 -54.75
C PRO A 3 -68.03 -13.07 -54.06
N LEU A 4 -67.12 -12.15 -54.39
CA LEU A 4 -67.06 -10.67 -54.26
C LEU A 4 -67.21 -10.12 -52.81
N VAL A 5 -66.26 -9.22 -52.43
CA VAL A 5 -66.28 -8.11 -51.41
C VAL A 5 -64.86 -8.02 -50.79
N GLN A 6 -64.02 -7.03 -51.16
CA GLN A 6 -63.85 -5.68 -50.55
C GLN A 6 -63.57 -5.75 -49.02
N ALA A 7 -62.74 -4.96 -48.34
CA ALA A 7 -61.80 -3.87 -48.58
C ALA A 7 -61.11 -3.60 -47.20
N GLU A 8 -60.24 -2.58 -47.13
CA GLU A 8 -59.82 -1.85 -45.91
C GLU A 8 -58.50 -2.26 -45.21
N ARG A 9 -57.42 -1.54 -45.57
CA ARG A 9 -56.55 -0.81 -44.60
C ARG A 9 -57.26 0.52 -44.26
N PRO A 10 -56.87 1.34 -43.24
CA PRO A 10 -55.69 1.32 -42.35
C PRO A 10 -56.00 1.62 -40.86
N LEU A 11 -55.01 1.60 -39.96
CA LEU A 11 -54.85 2.63 -38.92
C LEU A 11 -53.51 2.50 -38.17
N LEU A 12 -52.74 3.58 -38.23
CA LEU A 12 -51.63 3.91 -37.36
C LEU A 12 -52.14 4.11 -35.93
N ILE A 13 -51.47 3.51 -34.95
CA ILE A 13 -51.43 4.04 -33.58
C ILE A 13 -49.97 4.09 -33.17
N GLU A 14 -49.48 5.32 -33.11
CA GLU A 14 -48.26 5.72 -32.42
C GLU A 14 -48.38 5.33 -30.93
N GLY A 15 -47.34 4.68 -30.42
CA GLY A 15 -47.23 4.27 -29.03
C GLY A 15 -45.80 4.47 -28.55
N SER A 16 -45.39 5.73 -28.49
CA SER A 16 -44.16 6.20 -27.85
C SER A 16 -44.10 5.67 -26.41
N THR A 17 -43.18 4.75 -26.14
CA THR A 17 -42.72 4.47 -24.77
C THR A 17 -41.21 4.60 -24.74
N GLU A 18 -40.80 5.85 -24.67
CA GLU A 18 -39.48 6.29 -24.27
C GLU A 18 -39.37 6.16 -22.73
N LEU A 19 -38.19 5.73 -22.27
CA LEU A 19 -37.70 5.71 -20.88
C LEU A 19 -38.47 4.82 -19.88
N THR A 20 -37.86 3.75 -19.40
CA THR A 20 -36.80 3.87 -18.40
C THR A 20 -35.88 2.65 -18.44
N ALA A 21 -34.76 2.78 -19.16
CA ALA A 21 -33.58 2.01 -18.81
C ALA A 21 -33.19 2.46 -17.40
N ARG A 22 -33.54 1.65 -16.39
CA ARG A 22 -32.91 1.73 -15.08
C ARG A 22 -31.40 1.65 -15.33
N PRO A 23 -30.55 2.47 -14.67
CA PRO A 23 -29.14 2.16 -14.67
C PRO A 23 -29.05 0.76 -14.05
N GLU A 24 -28.59 -0.20 -14.85
CA GLU A 24 -27.91 -1.36 -14.29
C GLU A 24 -26.89 -0.77 -13.33
N GLN A 25 -27.15 -0.93 -12.03
CA GLN A 25 -26.09 -0.95 -11.05
C GLN A 25 -25.24 -2.13 -11.49
N ALA A 26 -24.28 -1.84 -12.37
CA ALA A 26 -23.20 -2.73 -12.72
C ALA A 26 -22.62 -3.16 -11.38
N SER A 27 -22.89 -4.42 -11.03
CA SER A 27 -22.14 -5.18 -10.05
C SER A 27 -20.69 -4.77 -10.26
N ALA A 28 -20.13 -3.96 -9.37
CA ALA A 28 -18.73 -3.61 -9.43
C ALA A 28 -17.99 -4.94 -9.43
N THR A 29 -17.53 -5.33 -10.60
CA THR A 29 -16.95 -6.65 -10.79
C THR A 29 -15.70 -6.66 -9.92
N ALA A 30 -15.28 -7.83 -9.46
CA ALA A 30 -14.02 -7.98 -8.73
C ALA A 30 -12.84 -7.18 -9.32
N GLN A 31 -12.90 -6.90 -10.63
CA GLN A 31 -11.98 -6.07 -11.40
C GLN A 31 -11.82 -4.62 -10.97
N ASP A 32 -12.77 -4.06 -10.25
CA ASP A 32 -12.69 -2.67 -9.78
C ASP A 32 -12.46 -2.58 -8.26
N ALA A 33 -12.44 -3.70 -7.54
CA ALA A 33 -12.39 -3.69 -6.08
C ALA A 33 -11.05 -3.21 -5.52
N VAL A 34 -11.08 -2.54 -4.37
CA VAL A 34 -9.90 -2.15 -3.59
C VAL A 34 -9.86 -2.97 -2.31
N LEU A 35 -8.73 -3.64 -2.07
CA LEU A 35 -8.41 -4.27 -0.80
C LEU A 35 -7.36 -3.44 -0.08
N LEU A 36 -7.67 -2.97 1.12
CA LEU A 36 -6.70 -2.34 2.01
C LEU A 36 -6.34 -3.29 3.15
N ILE A 37 -5.07 -3.66 3.21
CA ILE A 37 -4.49 -4.50 4.27
C ILE A 37 -3.77 -3.59 5.27
N CYS A 38 -4.37 -3.40 6.44
CA CYS A 38 -3.78 -2.65 7.55
C CYS A 38 -3.06 -3.63 8.49
N VAL A 39 -1.73 -3.55 8.56
CA VAL A 39 -0.95 -4.40 9.46
C VAL A 39 -0.76 -3.74 10.81
N ASN A 40 -1.52 -4.19 11.80
CA ASN A 40 -1.45 -3.69 13.17
C ASN A 40 -0.41 -4.47 14.00
N TYR A 41 0.41 -3.74 14.76
CA TYR A 41 1.30 -4.32 15.76
C TYR A 41 1.26 -3.46 17.03
N ARG A 42 0.46 -3.88 18.02
CA ARG A 42 0.31 -3.21 19.32
C ARG A 42 -0.10 -1.72 19.21
N LYS A 43 -0.92 -1.38 18.22
CA LYS A 43 -1.43 -0.02 17.96
C LYS A 43 -2.94 0.00 17.75
N PRO A 44 -3.76 -0.51 18.71
CA PRO A 44 -5.20 -0.62 18.50
C PRO A 44 -5.89 0.74 18.31
N ALA A 45 -5.43 1.79 18.99
CA ALA A 45 -6.02 3.12 18.87
C ALA A 45 -5.74 3.77 17.50
N GLU A 46 -4.49 3.69 17.03
CA GLU A 46 -4.12 4.16 15.70
C GLU A 46 -4.82 3.35 14.61
N THR A 47 -4.96 2.02 14.82
CA THR A 47 -5.70 1.13 13.92
C THR A 47 -7.17 1.53 13.83
N GLN A 48 -7.84 1.75 14.96
CA GLN A 48 -9.24 2.20 14.97
C GLN A 48 -9.43 3.50 14.20
N ARG A 49 -8.57 4.50 14.47
CA ARG A 49 -8.62 5.79 13.77
C ARG A 49 -8.39 5.63 12.27
N PHE A 50 -7.35 4.89 11.89
CA PHE A 50 -7.00 4.71 10.49
C PHE A 50 -8.12 3.99 9.74
N VAL A 51 -8.64 2.88 10.26
CA VAL A 51 -9.73 2.14 9.63
C VAL A 51 -11.01 3.00 9.53
N ALA A 52 -11.36 3.76 10.57
CA ALA A 52 -12.48 4.70 10.49
C ALA A 52 -12.30 5.69 9.32
N SER A 53 -11.12 6.30 9.19
CA SER A 53 -10.84 7.23 8.08
C SER A 53 -10.83 6.58 6.70
N VAL A 54 -10.51 5.28 6.62
CA VAL A 54 -10.56 4.48 5.40
C VAL A 54 -12.01 4.18 5.00
N LEU A 55 -12.87 3.84 5.97
CA LEU A 55 -14.29 3.60 5.75
C LEU A 55 -15.06 4.88 5.37
N GLU A 56 -14.55 6.05 5.75
CA GLU A 56 -15.09 7.35 5.33
C GLU A 56 -14.70 7.76 3.90
N GLN A 57 -13.85 6.98 3.21
CA GLN A 57 -13.45 7.29 1.84
C GLN A 57 -14.63 7.10 0.87
N SER A 58 -14.92 8.14 0.10
CA SER A 58 -15.86 8.08 -1.01
C SER A 58 -15.17 7.41 -2.19
N LEU A 59 -15.55 6.18 -2.50
CA LEU A 59 -14.98 5.42 -3.61
C LEU A 59 -16.09 4.96 -4.56
N SER A 60 -15.85 5.02 -5.86
CA SER A 60 -16.76 4.49 -6.89
C SER A 60 -16.73 2.96 -6.98
N SER A 61 -15.82 2.34 -6.23
CA SER A 61 -15.50 0.92 -6.26
C SER A 61 -15.68 0.29 -4.88
N PRO A 62 -15.96 -1.03 -4.78
CA PRO A 62 -16.02 -1.74 -3.51
C PRO A 62 -14.70 -1.64 -2.77
N LEU A 63 -14.78 -1.36 -1.47
CA LEU A 63 -13.64 -1.32 -0.56
C LEU A 63 -13.79 -2.44 0.47
N HIS A 64 -12.77 -3.28 0.56
CA HIS A 64 -12.62 -4.26 1.63
C HIS A 64 -11.40 -3.91 2.46
N VAL A 65 -11.52 -3.94 3.79
CA VAL A 65 -10.41 -3.68 4.70
C VAL A 65 -10.08 -4.96 5.46
N VAL A 66 -8.84 -5.44 5.34
CA VAL A 66 -8.34 -6.52 6.20
C VAL A 66 -7.41 -5.93 7.25
N VAL A 67 -7.75 -6.10 8.52
CA VAL A 67 -6.91 -5.66 9.64
C VAL A 67 -6.17 -6.87 10.19
N VAL A 68 -4.87 -6.91 9.95
CA VAL A 68 -3.98 -7.98 10.45
C VAL A 68 -3.63 -7.68 11.89
N ASP A 69 -4.08 -8.52 12.83
CA ASP A 69 -3.48 -8.55 14.15
C ASP A 69 -2.17 -9.34 14.08
N ASN A 70 -1.08 -8.58 14.01
CA ASN A 70 0.28 -9.10 14.00
C ASN A 70 0.92 -9.07 15.40
N SER A 71 0.13 -8.76 16.43
CA SER A 71 0.57 -8.71 17.81
C SER A 71 0.68 -10.12 18.40
N PRO A 72 1.62 -10.37 19.35
CA PRO A 72 1.62 -11.61 20.10
C PRO A 72 0.33 -11.75 20.93
N ALA A 73 -0.17 -12.97 21.11
CA ALA A 73 -1.43 -13.26 21.82
C ALA A 73 -1.51 -12.72 23.26
N ALA A 74 -0.37 -12.47 23.91
CA ALA A 74 -0.32 -11.82 25.22
C ALA A 74 -0.19 -10.29 25.07
N GLY A 75 -1.32 -9.56 25.19
CA GLY A 75 -1.33 -8.10 25.39
C GLY A 75 -2.44 -7.33 24.68
N ASN A 76 -2.42 -5.99 24.83
CA ASN A 76 -3.39 -5.02 24.30
C ASN A 76 -3.19 -4.74 22.78
N GLY A 77 -2.95 -5.79 21.99
CA GLY A 77 -2.62 -5.67 20.57
C GLY A 77 -3.74 -6.01 19.60
N ALA A 78 -4.87 -6.52 20.09
CA ALA A 78 -5.97 -7.03 19.28
C ALA A 78 -6.58 -5.96 18.35
N VAL A 79 -7.22 -6.43 17.28
CA VAL A 79 -8.11 -5.58 16.47
C VAL A 79 -9.26 -5.10 17.36
N PRO A 80 -9.57 -3.80 17.40
CA PRO A 80 -10.70 -3.29 18.18
C PRO A 80 -12.03 -3.92 17.74
N ASP A 81 -12.91 -4.25 18.70
CA ASP A 81 -14.23 -4.81 18.39
C ASP A 81 -15.07 -3.88 17.50
N SER A 82 -14.95 -2.57 17.71
CA SER A 82 -15.62 -1.55 16.90
C SER A 82 -15.22 -1.60 15.42
N VAL A 83 -13.98 -1.99 15.14
CA VAL A 83 -13.46 -2.15 13.79
C VAL A 83 -13.98 -3.44 13.16
N SER A 84 -14.05 -4.50 13.96
CA SER A 84 -14.50 -5.83 13.50
C SER A 84 -16.02 -5.93 13.29
N ALA A 85 -16.79 -4.96 13.78
CA ALA A 85 -18.24 -4.93 13.65
C ALA A 85 -18.73 -4.41 12.28
N ASP A 86 -17.86 -3.74 11.51
CA ASP A 86 -18.22 -3.20 10.19
C ASP A 86 -18.18 -4.31 9.13
N PRO A 87 -19.22 -4.44 8.27
CA PRO A 87 -19.29 -5.51 7.27
C PRO A 87 -18.23 -5.44 6.17
N HIS A 88 -17.58 -4.29 5.96
CA HIS A 88 -16.48 -4.14 5.01
C HIS A 88 -15.11 -4.44 5.62
N VAL A 89 -15.06 -4.79 6.91
CA VAL A 89 -13.83 -5.07 7.62
C VAL A 89 -13.73 -6.55 7.98
N THR A 90 -12.55 -7.14 7.77
CA THR A 90 -12.21 -8.48 8.24
C THR A 90 -11.00 -8.40 9.15
N ALA A 91 -11.16 -8.85 10.40
CA ALA A 91 -10.03 -9.05 11.29
C ALA A 91 -9.32 -10.36 10.95
N PHE A 92 -8.03 -10.28 10.64
CA PHE A 92 -7.18 -11.46 10.36
C PHE A 92 -6.21 -11.67 11.52
N ALA A 93 -6.42 -12.76 12.27
CA ALA A 93 -5.54 -13.14 13.37
C ALA A 93 -4.39 -14.02 12.87
N SER A 94 -3.19 -13.45 12.77
CA SER A 94 -2.00 -14.18 12.33
C SER A 94 -1.51 -15.25 13.34
N GLY A 95 -1.99 -15.17 14.58
CA GLY A 95 -1.62 -16.07 15.70
C GLY A 95 -0.20 -15.88 16.25
N LYS A 96 0.68 -15.22 15.50
CA LYS A 96 2.05 -14.88 15.88
C LYS A 96 2.51 -13.69 15.04
N ASN A 97 3.50 -12.94 15.52
CA ASN A 97 4.10 -11.89 14.70
C ASN A 97 4.81 -12.52 13.48
N LEU A 98 4.32 -12.21 12.28
CA LEU A 98 4.85 -12.64 10.98
C LEU A 98 5.76 -11.59 10.33
N GLY A 99 5.95 -10.44 10.98
CA GLY A 99 6.58 -9.28 10.35
C GLY A 99 5.61 -8.48 9.50
N TYR A 100 6.05 -7.35 8.95
CA TYR A 100 5.15 -6.41 8.27
C TYR A 100 4.56 -7.01 6.98
N PHE A 101 5.40 -7.24 5.97
CA PHE A 101 4.96 -7.86 4.72
C PHE A 101 4.56 -9.33 4.88
N GLY A 102 5.14 -10.06 5.84
CA GLY A 102 4.71 -11.43 6.13
C GLY A 102 3.26 -11.52 6.63
N GLY A 103 2.84 -10.56 7.48
CA GLY A 103 1.45 -10.42 7.90
C GLY A 103 0.54 -10.03 6.74
N ALA A 104 0.97 -9.09 5.90
CA ALA A 104 0.21 -8.67 4.72
C ALA A 104 0.03 -9.80 3.69
N ALA A 105 1.07 -10.60 3.45
CA ALA A 105 1.03 -11.75 2.55
C ALA A 105 0.05 -12.83 3.04
N ALA A 106 0.08 -13.16 4.34
CA ALA A 106 -0.83 -14.13 4.92
C ALA A 106 -2.29 -13.67 4.82
N ALA A 107 -2.55 -12.39 5.09
CA ALA A 107 -3.87 -11.79 4.98
C ALA A 107 -4.38 -11.75 3.53
N LEU A 108 -3.52 -11.42 2.57
CA LEU A 108 -3.87 -11.48 1.15
C LEU A 108 -4.20 -12.92 0.73
N ALA A 109 -3.39 -13.90 1.12
CA ALA A 109 -3.62 -15.30 0.80
C ALA A 109 -4.96 -15.80 1.36
N ASP A 110 -5.30 -15.44 2.60
CA ASP A 110 -6.57 -15.77 3.24
C ASP A 110 -7.76 -15.11 2.52
N TYR A 111 -7.67 -13.81 2.21
CA TYR A 111 -8.67 -13.08 1.44
C TYR A 111 -8.98 -13.76 0.11
N LEU A 112 -7.94 -14.22 -0.60
CA LEU A 112 -8.04 -14.86 -1.91
C LEU A 112 -8.68 -16.27 -1.87
N LEU A 113 -8.86 -16.88 -0.70
CA LEU A 113 -9.58 -18.16 -0.58
C LEU A 113 -11.07 -18.03 -0.85
N ALA A 114 -11.64 -16.87 -0.52
CA ALA A 114 -13.08 -16.60 -0.65
C ALA A 114 -13.39 -15.50 -1.66
N ASN A 115 -12.39 -14.73 -2.10
CA ASN A 115 -12.56 -13.58 -2.97
C ASN A 115 -11.59 -13.65 -4.16
N PRO A 116 -11.98 -13.13 -5.32
CA PRO A 116 -11.06 -12.91 -6.42
C PRO A 116 -9.99 -11.86 -6.06
N LEU A 117 -8.87 -11.89 -6.79
CA LEU A 117 -7.84 -10.85 -6.69
C LEU A 117 -8.47 -9.49 -7.00
N PRO A 118 -8.34 -8.45 -6.15
CA PRO A 118 -8.91 -7.12 -6.37
C PRO A 118 -8.12 -6.33 -7.42
N GLU A 119 -8.62 -5.18 -7.86
CA GLU A 119 -7.89 -4.26 -8.77
C GLU A 119 -6.66 -3.68 -8.07
N TRP A 120 -6.84 -3.28 -6.81
CA TRP A 120 -5.80 -2.69 -6.01
C TRP A 120 -5.65 -3.43 -4.70
N VAL A 121 -4.42 -3.80 -4.36
CA VAL A 121 -4.03 -4.23 -3.01
C VAL A 121 -3.17 -3.14 -2.41
N ILE A 122 -3.67 -2.51 -1.35
CA ILE A 122 -2.98 -1.47 -0.60
C ILE A 122 -2.44 -2.09 0.69
N VAL A 123 -1.14 -1.99 0.93
CA VAL A 123 -0.52 -2.39 2.20
C VAL A 123 -0.15 -1.13 2.98
N SER A 124 -0.68 -1.01 4.20
CA SER A 124 -0.45 0.16 5.05
C SER A 124 -0.18 -0.22 6.50
N ASN A 125 0.60 0.62 7.19
CA ASN A 125 0.63 0.65 8.65
C ASN A 125 -0.53 1.54 9.17
N PRO A 126 -0.93 1.42 10.45
CA PRO A 126 -2.01 2.25 11.03
C PRO A 126 -1.57 3.70 11.36
N ASP A 127 -0.32 4.05 11.09
CA ASP A 127 0.28 5.37 11.38
C ASP A 127 0.01 6.41 10.28
N VAL A 128 -0.77 6.04 9.27
CA VAL A 128 -1.17 6.88 8.14
C VAL A 128 -2.44 7.67 8.45
N TYR A 129 -2.54 8.86 7.87
CA TYR A 129 -3.67 9.77 7.94
C TYR A 129 -4.06 10.14 6.52
N LEU A 130 -5.34 9.97 6.22
CA LEU A 130 -5.93 10.39 4.94
C LEU A 130 -6.48 11.82 5.15
N PRO A 131 -5.94 12.85 4.46
CA PRO A 131 -6.30 14.23 4.73
C PRO A 131 -7.74 14.60 4.33
N ASP A 132 -8.36 13.82 3.45
CA ASP A 132 -9.75 13.99 3.02
C ASP A 132 -10.37 12.66 2.58
N SER A 133 -11.67 12.66 2.29
CA SER A 133 -12.44 11.46 1.93
C SER A 133 -12.25 10.99 0.47
N LYS A 134 -11.40 11.65 -0.33
CA LYS A 134 -11.23 11.34 -1.76
C LYS A 134 -9.84 10.80 -2.08
N VAL A 135 -9.03 10.48 -1.08
CA VAL A 135 -7.64 10.01 -1.29
C VAL A 135 -7.62 8.70 -2.08
N LEU A 136 -8.41 7.71 -1.66
CA LEU A 136 -8.47 6.41 -2.35
C LEU A 136 -9.12 6.54 -3.72
N GLN A 137 -10.11 7.42 -3.86
CA GLN A 137 -10.71 7.71 -5.18
C GLN A 137 -9.70 8.28 -6.15
N ARG A 138 -8.90 9.28 -5.74
CA ARG A 138 -7.82 9.80 -6.58
C ARG A 138 -6.84 8.71 -6.98
N LEU A 139 -6.49 7.81 -6.07
CA LEU A 139 -5.58 6.70 -6.35
C LEU A 139 -6.11 5.78 -7.44
N VAL A 140 -7.37 5.34 -7.34
CA VAL A 140 -7.99 4.45 -8.33
C VAL A 140 -8.23 5.17 -9.67
N GLU A 141 -8.63 6.44 -9.64
CA GLU A 141 -8.96 7.20 -10.85
C GLU A 141 -7.74 7.69 -11.64
N ILE A 142 -6.63 7.98 -10.95
CA ILE A 142 -5.38 8.43 -11.59
C ILE A 142 -4.86 7.40 -12.58
N HIS A 143 -5.21 6.12 -12.38
CA HIS A 143 -4.68 5.08 -13.22
C HIS A 143 -5.65 3.93 -13.55
N LYS A 144 -6.44 4.11 -14.62
CA LYS A 144 -7.36 3.09 -15.16
C LYS A 144 -6.71 2.14 -16.19
N GLY A 145 -5.41 1.91 -16.12
CA GLY A 145 -4.67 1.08 -17.09
C GLY A 145 -3.70 0.10 -16.43
N GLU A 146 -3.01 -0.72 -17.24
CA GLU A 146 -2.13 -1.78 -16.70
C GLU A 146 -0.82 -1.27 -16.03
N GLU A 147 -0.38 -0.04 -16.33
CA GLU A 147 0.86 0.57 -15.82
C GLU A 147 0.69 2.00 -15.28
N PRO A 148 0.97 2.30 -14.00
CA PRO A 148 1.95 1.58 -13.18
C PRO A 148 1.36 0.41 -12.40
N ALA A 149 2.24 -0.57 -12.15
CA ALA A 149 1.92 -1.70 -11.28
C ALA A 149 2.00 -1.35 -9.79
N VAL A 150 2.73 -0.28 -9.45
CA VAL A 150 2.92 0.18 -8.06
C VAL A 150 2.80 1.70 -8.01
N ILE A 151 1.90 2.21 -7.17
CA ILE A 151 1.73 3.64 -6.91
C ILE A 151 2.30 3.96 -5.52
N ALA A 152 3.15 4.99 -5.49
CA ALA A 152 3.71 5.59 -4.30
C ALA A 152 3.09 6.99 -4.11
N PRO A 153 2.18 7.21 -3.15
CA PRO A 153 1.61 8.53 -2.92
C PRO A 153 2.66 9.51 -2.35
N SER A 154 2.36 10.80 -2.38
CA SER A 154 3.01 11.79 -1.52
C SER A 154 2.73 11.45 -0.05
N ILE A 155 3.79 11.36 0.76
CA ILE A 155 3.70 11.00 2.19
C ILE A 155 4.29 12.13 3.02
N ASN A 156 3.42 13.04 3.43
CA ASN A 156 3.85 14.19 4.22
C ASN A 156 3.94 13.84 5.71
N THR A 157 5.10 14.05 6.30
CA THR A 157 5.23 13.97 7.76
C THR A 157 4.33 15.00 8.45
N LEU A 158 3.58 14.61 9.48
CA LEU A 158 2.62 15.50 10.14
C LEU A 158 3.23 16.79 10.71
N ASN A 159 4.47 16.75 11.21
CA ASN A 159 5.08 17.89 11.91
C ASN A 159 5.89 18.80 10.98
N SER A 160 6.64 18.21 10.05
CA SER A 160 7.60 18.94 9.23
C SER A 160 7.14 19.15 7.79
N ALA A 161 6.00 18.55 7.40
CA ALA A 161 5.46 18.54 6.04
C ALA A 161 6.50 18.14 4.97
N VAL A 162 7.51 17.36 5.37
CA VAL A 162 8.49 16.78 4.47
C VAL A 162 7.87 15.58 3.80
N ASP A 163 7.94 15.53 2.47
CA ASP A 163 7.51 14.38 1.70
C ASP A 163 8.53 13.25 1.82
N GLN A 164 8.08 12.08 2.27
CA GLN A 164 8.90 10.89 2.39
C GLN A 164 8.99 10.10 1.08
N ASN A 165 8.16 10.45 0.09
CA ASN A 165 8.29 9.99 -1.29
C ASN A 165 8.72 11.14 -2.23
N PRO A 166 9.45 10.85 -3.33
CA PRO A 166 10.09 9.58 -3.68
C PRO A 166 11.07 9.06 -2.63
N TYR A 167 10.85 7.84 -2.15
CA TYR A 167 11.71 7.23 -1.14
C TYR A 167 13.10 6.92 -1.71
N MET A 168 13.13 6.26 -2.87
CA MET A 168 14.37 6.04 -3.63
C MET A 168 14.13 6.27 -5.10
N ARG A 169 14.87 7.22 -5.69
CA ARG A 169 14.84 7.48 -7.14
C ARG A 169 15.71 6.53 -7.95
N ALA A 170 16.81 6.05 -7.36
CA ALA A 170 17.79 5.22 -8.05
C ALA A 170 18.05 3.90 -7.33
N ARG A 171 18.25 2.85 -8.12
CA ARG A 171 18.63 1.52 -7.64
C ARG A 171 20.00 1.59 -6.93
N PRO A 172 20.14 1.04 -5.71
CA PRO A 172 21.43 0.90 -5.05
C PRO A 172 22.45 0.13 -5.89
N SER A 173 23.74 0.41 -5.73
CA SER A 173 24.76 -0.42 -6.37
C SER A 173 24.88 -1.78 -5.65
N PRO A 174 25.20 -2.87 -6.37
CA PRO A 174 25.46 -4.17 -5.74
C PRO A 174 26.55 -4.11 -4.67
N TYR A 175 27.60 -3.31 -4.89
CA TYR A 175 28.66 -3.08 -3.91
C TYR A 175 28.11 -2.47 -2.62
N ARG A 176 27.28 -1.42 -2.71
CA ARG A 176 26.66 -0.78 -1.54
C ARG A 176 25.77 -1.76 -0.78
N MET A 177 25.00 -2.60 -1.48
CA MET A 177 24.14 -3.60 -0.84
C MET A 177 24.95 -4.68 -0.11
N ARG A 178 26.03 -5.17 -0.73
CA ARG A 178 26.94 -6.14 -0.11
C ARG A 178 27.69 -5.54 1.09
N LEU A 179 28.15 -4.30 0.96
CA LEU A 179 28.77 -3.55 2.05
C LEU A 179 27.78 -3.36 3.21
N ASN A 180 26.54 -2.94 2.96
CA ASN A 180 25.52 -2.82 3.99
C ASN A 180 25.27 -4.16 4.70
N SER A 181 25.12 -5.25 3.94
CA SER A 181 25.01 -6.61 4.48
C SER A 181 26.21 -7.00 5.38
N TRP A 182 27.41 -6.51 5.07
CA TRP A 182 28.61 -6.69 5.88
C TRP A 182 28.66 -5.76 7.10
N ILE A 183 28.29 -4.48 6.97
CA ILE A 183 28.20 -3.52 8.08
C ILE A 183 27.22 -4.02 9.15
N PHE A 184 26.05 -4.47 8.73
CA PHE A 184 25.05 -5.03 9.65
C PHE A 184 25.41 -6.44 10.14
N SER A 185 26.53 -7.04 9.72
CA SER A 185 26.89 -8.42 10.08
C SER A 185 27.14 -8.60 11.58
N ALA A 186 27.64 -7.55 12.25
CA ALA A 186 27.98 -7.52 13.66
C ALA A 186 27.38 -6.27 14.32
N TYR A 187 26.67 -6.47 15.44
CA TYR A 187 26.02 -5.41 16.22
C TYR A 187 26.93 -4.21 16.58
N PRO A 188 28.21 -4.42 16.96
CA PRO A 188 29.12 -3.29 17.23
C PRO A 188 29.40 -2.44 16.00
N VAL A 189 29.44 -3.04 14.80
CA VAL A 189 29.71 -2.33 13.54
C VAL A 189 28.50 -1.51 13.11
N ASP A 190 27.29 -2.06 13.26
CA ASP A 190 26.02 -1.33 13.11
C ASP A 190 25.94 -0.15 14.08
N MET A 191 26.35 -0.34 15.34
CA MET A 191 26.39 0.72 16.35
C MET A 191 27.39 1.83 16.02
N VAL A 192 28.61 1.48 15.62
CA VAL A 192 29.61 2.48 15.20
C VAL A 192 29.14 3.23 13.95
N TYR A 193 28.57 2.53 12.96
CA TYR A 193 28.01 3.16 11.76
C TYR A 193 26.86 4.12 12.09
N GLN A 194 25.91 3.70 12.93
CA GLN A 194 24.80 4.56 13.38
C GLN A 194 25.30 5.76 14.19
N SER A 195 26.34 5.58 15.01
CA SER A 195 26.96 6.66 15.80
C SER A 195 27.66 7.68 14.91
N ILE A 196 28.40 7.22 13.88
CA ILE A 196 29.04 8.09 12.89
C ILE A 196 28.00 8.80 12.03
N SER A 197 26.94 8.11 11.60
CA SER A 197 25.84 8.71 10.85
C SER A 197 25.11 9.77 11.68
N TRP A 198 24.76 9.47 12.94
CA TRP A 198 24.15 10.43 13.86
C TRP A 198 25.04 11.65 14.11
N MET A 199 26.35 11.44 14.34
CA MET A 199 27.31 12.52 14.54
C MET A 199 27.48 13.36 13.26
N LYS A 200 27.49 12.74 12.09
CA LYS A 200 27.53 13.42 10.79
C LYS A 200 26.26 14.24 10.54
N HIS A 201 25.07 13.70 10.83
CA HIS A 201 23.82 14.44 10.73
C HIS A 201 23.85 15.63 11.69
N ARG A 202 24.21 15.43 12.95
CA ARG A 202 24.31 16.50 13.95
C ARG A 202 25.35 17.58 13.61
N ALA A 203 26.45 17.21 12.96
CA ALA A 203 27.48 18.15 12.51
C ALA A 203 27.09 18.91 11.22
N LEU A 204 26.27 18.30 10.35
CA LEU A 204 25.83 18.89 9.09
C LEU A 204 24.46 19.59 9.19
N ASP A 205 23.69 19.36 10.26
CA ASP A 205 22.36 19.96 10.50
C ASP A 205 22.39 21.51 10.48
N GLY A 206 23.57 22.12 10.71
CA GLY A 206 23.79 23.56 10.60
C GLY A 206 24.29 24.07 9.24
N LEU A 207 24.77 23.19 8.35
CA LEU A 207 25.43 23.54 7.09
C LEU A 207 24.65 23.11 5.83
N THR A 208 23.77 22.11 5.95
CA THR A 208 23.04 21.52 4.80
C THR A 208 21.52 21.64 4.91
N LYS A 209 21.00 22.70 5.53
CA LYS A 209 19.59 23.08 5.39
C LYS A 209 19.34 23.65 3.99
N GLU A 210 19.61 22.86 2.96
CA GLU A 210 18.81 23.00 1.76
C GLU A 210 17.38 22.63 2.19
N ARG A 211 16.44 23.56 2.00
CA ARG A 211 15.01 23.23 2.13
C ARG A 211 14.80 21.94 1.34
N PRO A 212 14.11 20.92 1.89
CA PRO A 212 13.78 19.75 1.10
C PRO A 212 13.17 20.26 -0.21
N ALA A 213 13.74 19.82 -1.34
CA ALA A 213 13.20 20.14 -2.65
C ALA A 213 11.69 19.89 -2.56
N GLY A 214 10.88 20.90 -2.88
CA GLY A 214 9.44 20.83 -2.69
C GLY A 214 8.88 19.56 -3.34
N THR A 215 7.75 19.09 -2.82
CA THR A 215 6.99 17.96 -3.39
C THR A 215 7.01 18.05 -4.92
N PRO A 216 7.53 17.04 -5.64
CA PRO A 216 7.58 17.09 -7.09
C PRO A 216 6.18 17.39 -7.64
N ALA A 217 6.08 18.36 -8.55
CA ALA A 217 4.79 18.82 -9.04
C ALA A 217 4.11 17.83 -10.00
N PHE A 218 4.85 16.82 -10.49
CA PHE A 218 4.40 15.89 -11.52
C PHE A 218 4.74 14.45 -11.15
N PRO A 219 3.95 13.47 -11.65
CA PRO A 219 4.27 12.06 -11.49
C PRO A 219 5.66 11.74 -12.05
N GLU A 220 6.45 10.96 -11.31
CA GLU A 220 7.78 10.51 -11.76
C GLU A 220 7.99 9.02 -11.50
N LYS A 221 8.70 8.33 -12.39
CA LYS A 221 9.13 6.94 -12.15
C LYS A 221 10.22 6.94 -11.10
N ILE A 222 10.04 6.11 -10.07
CA ILE A 222 10.98 5.99 -8.96
C ILE A 222 11.48 4.55 -8.87
N TYR A 223 12.53 4.33 -8.10
CA TYR A 223 13.03 2.99 -7.86
C TYR A 223 12.18 2.25 -6.82
N ALA A 224 11.99 2.83 -5.63
CA ALA A 224 11.26 2.18 -4.54
C ALA A 224 10.27 3.13 -3.86
N PRO A 225 9.06 2.66 -3.51
CA PRO A 225 8.10 3.41 -2.71
C PRO A 225 8.49 3.38 -1.22
N HIS A 226 7.95 4.30 -0.42
CA HIS A 226 8.05 4.22 1.04
C HIS A 226 7.11 3.12 1.62
N GLY A 227 7.57 2.36 2.62
CA GLY A 227 6.85 1.19 3.15
C GLY A 227 5.55 1.45 3.91
N SER A 228 5.31 2.68 4.38
CA SER A 228 4.13 3.00 5.20
C SER A 228 2.80 2.87 4.45
N PHE A 229 2.81 3.05 3.13
CA PHE A 229 1.64 2.92 2.26
C PHE A 229 2.09 2.60 0.84
N ILE A 230 1.77 1.40 0.36
CA ILE A 230 2.11 0.94 -0.98
C ILE A 230 0.83 0.44 -1.65
N ALA A 231 0.48 0.99 -2.81
CA ALA A 231 -0.64 0.50 -3.61
C ALA A 231 -0.13 -0.32 -4.79
N LEU A 232 -0.56 -1.56 -4.88
CA LEU A 232 -0.16 -2.54 -5.89
C LEU A 232 -1.36 -2.83 -6.78
N HIS A 233 -1.25 -2.52 -8.07
CA HIS A 233 -2.27 -2.85 -9.05
C HIS A 233 -2.31 -4.37 -9.26
N ARG A 234 -3.45 -4.91 -9.68
CA ARG A 234 -3.64 -6.33 -9.99
C ARG A 234 -2.56 -6.89 -10.89
N SER A 235 -2.17 -6.12 -11.91
CA SER A 235 -1.15 -6.52 -12.88
C SER A 235 0.19 -6.88 -12.22
N TYR A 236 0.47 -6.34 -11.01
CA TYR A 236 1.63 -6.75 -10.21
C TYR A 236 1.59 -8.23 -9.87
N PHE A 237 0.46 -8.72 -9.36
CA PHE A 237 0.29 -10.10 -8.91
C PHE A 237 0.08 -11.06 -10.09
N GLU A 238 -0.66 -10.65 -11.11
CA GLU A 238 -0.87 -11.46 -12.33
C GLU A 238 0.43 -11.76 -13.07
N ARG A 239 1.40 -10.84 -13.01
CA ARG A 239 2.75 -11.05 -13.55
C ARG A 239 3.67 -11.86 -12.62
N GLY A 240 3.17 -12.36 -11.49
CA GLY A 240 3.93 -13.15 -10.53
C GLY A 240 4.59 -12.35 -9.40
N GLY A 241 4.17 -11.10 -9.20
CA GLY A 241 4.54 -10.33 -8.01
C GLY A 241 3.93 -10.94 -6.75
N THR A 242 4.59 -10.72 -5.60
CA THR A 242 4.16 -11.28 -4.32
C THR A 242 4.45 -10.31 -3.18
N LEU A 243 3.78 -10.52 -2.04
CA LEU A 243 4.06 -9.89 -0.75
C LEU A 243 4.94 -10.77 0.15
N GLU A 244 5.29 -11.99 -0.27
CA GLU A 244 6.12 -12.94 0.49
C GLU A 244 7.58 -12.45 0.63
N HIS A 245 7.74 -11.46 1.49
CA HIS A 245 8.99 -10.83 1.82
C HIS A 245 9.81 -11.79 2.69
N GLY A 246 10.80 -12.46 2.10
CA GLY A 246 11.63 -13.49 2.76
C GLY A 246 12.45 -13.05 3.99
N ALA A 247 12.29 -11.80 4.46
CA ALA A 247 12.83 -11.32 5.72
C ALA A 247 11.70 -10.87 6.67
N PHE A 248 11.94 -10.99 7.98
CA PHE A 248 10.93 -10.69 9.00
C PHE A 248 10.53 -9.20 9.05
N LEU A 249 11.48 -8.27 9.03
CA LEU A 249 11.23 -6.82 9.03
C LEU A 249 12.28 -6.10 8.19
N PHE A 250 11.90 -4.92 7.68
CA PHE A 250 12.71 -4.02 6.84
C PHE A 250 13.01 -4.53 5.43
N GLY A 251 13.15 -3.60 4.50
CA GLY A 251 13.61 -3.90 3.14
C GLY A 251 12.48 -4.18 2.16
N GLU A 252 11.24 -4.06 2.61
CA GLU A 252 10.03 -4.21 1.80
C GLU A 252 10.03 -3.26 0.60
N GLU A 253 10.56 -2.05 0.77
CA GLU A 253 10.65 -1.05 -0.30
C GLU A 253 11.53 -1.57 -1.45
N ILE A 254 12.71 -2.10 -1.11
CA ILE A 254 13.65 -2.67 -2.09
C ILE A 254 13.08 -3.97 -2.67
N PHE A 255 12.39 -4.78 -1.86
CA PHE A 255 11.77 -6.01 -2.32
C PHE A 255 10.67 -5.74 -3.37
N VAL A 256 9.77 -4.79 -3.11
CA VAL A 256 8.74 -4.38 -4.08
C VAL A 256 9.40 -3.81 -5.33
N ALA A 257 10.41 -2.93 -5.18
CA ALA A 257 11.15 -2.34 -6.30
C ALA A 257 11.82 -3.40 -7.18
N GLU A 258 12.53 -4.36 -6.60
CA GLU A 258 13.23 -5.41 -7.35
C GLU A 258 12.27 -6.42 -7.97
N THR A 259 11.17 -6.72 -7.29
CA THR A 259 10.12 -7.59 -7.83
C THR A 259 9.47 -6.92 -9.05
N ALA A 260 9.03 -5.67 -8.92
CA ALA A 260 8.50 -4.88 -10.03
C ALA A 260 9.50 -4.82 -11.20
N ARG A 261 10.77 -4.50 -10.92
CA ARG A 261 11.83 -4.42 -11.94
C ARG A 261 12.05 -5.75 -12.67
N ARG A 262 12.09 -6.88 -11.96
CA ARG A 262 12.28 -8.21 -12.58
C ARG A 262 11.12 -8.61 -13.49
N LEU A 263 9.93 -8.10 -13.19
CA LEU A 263 8.72 -8.33 -13.96
C LEU A 263 8.52 -7.28 -15.08
N GLY A 264 9.50 -6.39 -15.29
CA GLY A 264 9.43 -5.33 -16.30
C GLY A 264 8.44 -4.22 -15.98
N MET A 265 8.02 -4.10 -14.71
CA MET A 265 7.04 -3.13 -14.25
C MET A 265 7.69 -1.90 -13.63
N THR A 266 6.89 -0.84 -13.45
CA THR A 266 7.35 0.44 -12.91
C THR A 266 6.70 0.77 -11.57
N VAL A 267 7.46 1.48 -10.73
CA VAL A 267 6.95 2.16 -9.54
C VAL A 267 6.80 3.63 -9.90
N LEU A 268 5.58 4.15 -9.77
CA LEU A 268 5.27 5.54 -10.04
C LEU A 268 5.06 6.28 -8.73
N TYR A 269 5.77 7.38 -8.55
CA TYR A 269 5.43 8.38 -7.56
C TYR A 269 4.30 9.26 -8.09
N GLU A 270 3.23 9.38 -7.31
CA GLU A 270 2.04 10.17 -7.65
C GLU A 270 1.81 11.28 -6.61
N PRO A 271 2.24 12.53 -6.90
CA PRO A 271 2.09 13.64 -5.96
C PRO A 271 0.64 14.10 -5.76
N ALA A 272 -0.30 13.76 -6.66
CA ALA A 272 -1.71 14.14 -6.50
C ALA A 272 -2.45 13.28 -5.47
N VAL A 273 -1.91 12.10 -5.13
CA VAL A 273 -2.40 11.29 -4.01
C VAL A 273 -1.56 11.64 -2.79
N VAL A 274 -2.14 12.43 -1.88
CA VAL A 274 -1.46 12.87 -0.66
C VAL A 274 -2.00 12.11 0.55
N ILE A 275 -1.08 11.54 1.31
CA ILE A 275 -1.31 11.02 2.65
C ILE A 275 -0.36 11.67 3.65
N GLN A 276 -0.66 11.52 4.93
CA GLN A 276 0.23 11.96 6.00
C GLN A 276 0.66 10.79 6.86
N HIS A 277 1.84 10.87 7.47
CA HIS A 277 2.39 9.82 8.30
C HIS A 277 3.03 10.40 9.57
N THR A 278 2.85 9.73 10.71
CA THR A 278 3.50 10.16 11.95
C THR A 278 4.99 9.81 11.93
N GLU A 279 5.85 10.79 12.23
CA GLU A 279 7.29 10.56 12.44
C GLU A 279 7.60 9.75 13.71
N ARG A 280 6.59 9.44 14.52
CA ARG A 280 6.78 8.73 15.80
C ARG A 280 7.17 7.28 15.52
N SER A 281 8.48 7.01 15.62
CA SER A 281 9.08 5.80 16.23
C SER A 281 10.20 5.11 15.44
N ALA A 282 10.97 5.80 14.60
CA ALA A 282 12.27 5.26 14.18
C ALA A 282 13.33 5.33 15.29
N ALA A 283 13.30 6.37 16.13
CA ALA A 283 14.36 6.68 17.09
C ALA A 283 14.42 5.76 18.33
N ARG A 284 13.30 5.15 18.76
CA ARG A 284 13.29 4.28 19.97
C ARG A 284 13.90 2.89 19.74
N GLY A 285 14.12 2.50 18.48
CA GLY A 285 14.61 1.17 18.10
C GLY A 285 16.11 1.08 17.79
N LEU A 286 16.83 2.21 17.79
CA LEU A 286 18.24 2.27 17.35
C LEU A 286 19.16 1.37 18.21
N TRP A 287 18.83 1.18 19.49
CA TRP A 287 19.64 0.46 20.48
C TRP A 287 19.09 -0.93 20.85
N ASN A 288 18.30 -1.55 19.96
CA ASN A 288 17.71 -2.86 20.20
C ASN A 288 18.42 -3.96 19.40
N ARG A 289 18.91 -4.99 20.11
CA ARG A 289 19.57 -6.17 19.51
C ARG A 289 18.67 -6.91 18.52
N ASP A 290 17.36 -6.97 18.78
CA ASP A 290 16.40 -7.58 17.86
C ASP A 290 16.27 -6.77 16.57
N THR A 291 16.15 -5.44 16.67
CA THR A 291 16.10 -4.54 15.52
C THR A 291 17.36 -4.68 14.65
N SER A 292 18.55 -4.71 15.26
CA SER A 292 19.80 -4.91 14.53
C SER A 292 19.87 -6.31 13.88
N ARG A 293 19.40 -7.37 14.56
CA ARG A 293 19.28 -8.71 13.98
C ARG A 293 18.38 -8.72 12.74
N TYR A 294 17.22 -8.06 12.80
CA TYR A 294 16.29 -7.99 11.67
C TYR A 294 16.87 -7.19 10.50
N ARG A 295 17.50 -6.03 10.75
CA ARG A 295 18.21 -5.27 9.69
C ARG A 295 19.31 -6.09 9.02
N ARG A 296 20.07 -6.87 9.80
CA ARG A 296 21.07 -7.80 9.28
C ARG A 296 20.45 -8.87 8.39
N GLN A 297 19.36 -9.48 8.85
CA GLN A 297 18.64 -10.51 8.09
C GLN A 297 18.13 -9.94 6.76
N ALA A 298 17.42 -8.81 6.80
CA ALA A 298 16.91 -8.13 5.61
C ALA A 298 18.01 -7.74 4.64
N SER A 299 19.07 -7.09 5.12
CA SER A 299 20.18 -6.65 4.26
C SER A 299 20.88 -7.83 3.58
N ARG A 300 21.08 -8.94 4.29
CA ARG A 300 21.66 -10.18 3.72
C ARG A 300 20.72 -10.83 2.72
N TYR A 301 19.43 -10.88 3.02
CA TYR A 301 18.42 -11.42 2.11
C TYR A 301 18.41 -10.61 0.81
N LEU A 302 18.23 -9.30 0.89
CA LEU A 302 18.20 -8.43 -0.29
C LEU A 302 19.48 -8.52 -1.11
N ALA A 303 20.65 -8.46 -0.45
CA ALA A 303 21.94 -8.50 -1.12
C ALA A 303 22.24 -9.85 -1.79
N ARG A 304 21.64 -10.96 -1.34
CA ARG A 304 21.81 -12.30 -1.96
C ARG A 304 20.76 -12.57 -3.02
N THR A 305 19.54 -12.11 -2.79
CA THR A 305 18.40 -12.41 -3.66
C THR A 305 18.39 -11.52 -4.90
N PHE A 306 18.81 -10.25 -4.79
CA PHE A 306 18.63 -9.24 -5.86
C PHE A 306 19.93 -8.58 -6.38
N PHE A 307 21.06 -8.72 -5.68
CA PHE A 307 22.34 -8.04 -5.99
C PHE A 307 23.53 -9.03 -5.98
#